data_AF-A0AAN6TWU0-F1
#
_entry.id   AF-A0AAN6TWU0-F1
#
_cell.length_a   1.000
_cell.length_b   1.000
_cell.length_c   1.000
_cell.angle_alpha   90.00
_cell.angle_beta   90.00
_cell.angle_gamma   90.00
#
_symmetry.space_group_name_H-M   'P 1'
#
loop_
_entity.id
_entity.type
_entity.pdbx_description
1 polymer ?
#
loop_
_entity_poly.entity_id
_entity_poly.type
_entity_poly.pdbx_seq_one_letter_code
_entity_poly.pdbx_strand_id
1 'polypeptide(L)'
;MTKAQTPERPNSTGSEEVVLVFTFGDVSYEEMSPRHLYAFLPVRPSVFRFFIHANFILTSTRKDIRRTRWNRTLLEAVPEAFLGAVAQFHDRGLATLWYNWPFLVPWPIVYDEAFEAFPLRLRYLCSQRPILEDSSGARFPPQLLRTVPETFRDEDKTPLLPEEYSSRRLISRYYSAALEPMHKVTGSAKHDR
;
A
#
# COMPACT_ATOMS: atom_id res chain seq x y z
N MET A 1 -5.66 -6.08 32.88
CA MET A 1 -4.76 -5.03 32.35
C MET A 1 -3.45 -5.70 31.99
N THR A 2 -3.14 -5.85 30.71
CA THR A 2 -1.87 -6.46 30.26
C THR A 2 -1.28 -5.54 29.21
N LYS A 3 -0.36 -4.67 29.63
CA LYS A 3 0.45 -3.85 28.72
C LYS A 3 1.55 -4.74 28.16
N ALA A 4 1.49 -5.03 26.86
CA ALA A 4 2.63 -5.61 26.15
C ALA A 4 3.73 -4.56 26.04
N GLN A 5 4.90 -4.85 26.59
CA GLN A 5 6.09 -4.01 26.49
C GLN A 5 6.70 -4.16 25.09
N THR A 6 6.59 -3.10 24.30
CA THR A 6 7.32 -2.89 23.04
C THR A 6 8.82 -2.99 23.31
N PRO A 7 9.62 -3.63 22.44
CA PRO A 7 11.07 -3.63 22.62
C PRO A 7 11.63 -2.22 22.42
N GLU A 8 12.03 -1.58 23.51
CA GLU A 8 12.86 -0.39 23.44
C GLU A 8 14.19 -0.74 22.76
N ARG A 9 14.66 0.15 21.88
CA ARG A 9 16.08 0.17 21.50
C ARG A 9 16.87 0.38 22.79
N PRO A 10 18.02 -0.30 22.98
CA PRO A 10 18.91 0.11 24.05
C PRO A 10 19.31 1.57 23.80
N ASN A 11 18.74 2.50 24.60
CA ASN A 11 18.99 3.94 24.68
C ASN A 11 18.16 4.92 23.80
N SER A 12 16.89 4.67 23.43
CA SER A 12 16.02 5.72 22.83
C SER A 12 14.99 6.29 23.82
N THR A 13 14.83 7.62 23.85
CA THR A 13 13.89 8.35 24.75
C THR A 13 12.77 9.07 23.99
N GLY A 14 12.57 8.79 22.69
CA GLY A 14 11.64 9.51 21.82
C GLY A 14 10.65 8.59 21.08
N SER A 15 9.52 9.15 20.66
CA SER A 15 8.58 8.49 19.73
C SER A 15 9.27 8.23 18.39
N GLU A 16 9.07 7.05 17.82
CA GLU A 16 9.83 6.61 16.65
C GLU A 16 9.00 6.72 15.39
N GLU A 17 9.65 7.15 14.31
CA GLU A 17 9.01 7.50 13.05
C GLU A 17 9.44 6.53 11.95
N VAL A 18 8.45 5.93 11.27
CA VAL A 18 8.63 5.26 9.98
C VAL A 18 8.14 6.22 8.92
N VAL A 19 9.05 6.68 8.07
CA VAL A 19 8.75 7.59 6.97
C VAL A 19 8.67 6.80 5.67
N LEU A 20 7.54 6.93 4.97
CA LEU A 20 7.34 6.34 3.65
C LEU A 20 7.48 7.43 2.59
N VAL A 21 8.34 7.20 1.60
CA VAL A 21 8.54 8.15 0.51
C VAL A 21 8.00 7.57 -0.78
N PHE A 22 7.02 8.26 -1.35
CA PHE A 22 6.39 7.92 -2.62
C PHE A 22 6.85 8.88 -3.70
N THR A 23 7.28 8.34 -4.83
CA THR A 23 7.59 9.13 -6.02
C THR A 23 6.37 9.18 -6.92
N PHE A 24 5.92 10.38 -7.29
CA PHE A 24 4.81 10.57 -8.22
C PHE A 24 5.04 11.81 -9.09
N GLY A 25 4.60 11.72 -10.34
CA GLY A 25 4.55 12.84 -11.29
C GLY A 25 5.83 13.07 -12.10
N ASP A 26 5.63 13.41 -13.37
CA ASP A 26 6.59 14.15 -14.19
C ASP A 26 6.62 15.58 -13.67
N VAL A 27 7.70 15.94 -12.96
CA VAL A 27 7.90 17.32 -12.51
C VAL A 27 8.27 18.16 -13.74
N SER A 28 7.48 19.18 -14.07
CA SER A 28 7.89 20.12 -15.12
C SER A 28 9.11 20.92 -14.65
N TYR A 29 10.02 21.25 -15.56
CA TYR A 29 11.26 21.99 -15.25
C TYR A 29 10.98 23.33 -14.53
N GLU A 30 9.83 23.94 -14.80
CA GLU A 30 9.40 25.23 -14.25
C GLU A 30 9.03 25.18 -12.74
N GLU A 31 8.76 23.99 -12.19
CA GLU A 31 8.36 23.80 -10.78
C GLU A 31 9.55 23.42 -9.86
N MET A 32 10.77 23.37 -10.39
CA MET A 32 11.96 22.93 -9.66
C MET A 32 12.60 24.05 -8.84
N SER A 33 12.07 24.31 -7.64
CA SER A 33 12.81 25.07 -6.61
C SER A 33 14.03 24.29 -6.10
N PRO A 34 15.13 24.96 -5.66
CA PRO A 34 16.29 24.28 -5.05
C PRO A 34 15.85 23.33 -3.94
N ARG A 35 16.12 22.03 -4.12
CA ARG A 35 15.76 20.99 -3.17
C ARG A 35 16.89 20.77 -2.17
N HIS A 36 16.53 20.40 -0.95
CA HIS A 36 17.49 20.05 0.09
C HIS A 36 18.33 18.83 -0.33
N LEU A 37 19.64 18.94 -0.16
CA LEU A 37 20.58 17.85 -0.40
C LEU A 37 20.56 16.92 0.81
N TYR A 38 20.17 15.67 0.61
CA TYR A 38 20.17 14.66 1.67
C TYR A 38 21.15 13.53 1.34
N ALA A 39 22.00 13.17 2.30
CA ALA A 39 22.84 11.98 2.21
C ALA A 39 22.17 10.82 2.97
N PHE A 40 21.27 10.10 2.28
CA PHE A 40 20.71 8.85 2.79
C PHE A 40 21.14 7.72 1.86
N LEU A 41 22.07 6.89 2.31
CA LEU A 41 22.54 5.75 1.51
C LEU A 41 21.49 4.63 1.57
N PRO A 42 20.96 4.17 0.42
CA PRO A 42 20.15 2.97 0.38
C PRO A 42 20.92 1.81 1.01
N VAL A 43 20.33 1.17 2.03
CA VAL A 43 20.94 0.03 2.72
C VAL A 43 20.89 -1.21 1.82
N ARG A 44 19.71 -1.50 1.28
CA ARG A 44 19.44 -2.63 0.38
C ARG A 44 18.27 -2.33 -0.56
N PRO A 45 18.20 -2.99 -1.72
CA PRO A 45 16.98 -3.01 -2.54
C PRO A 45 15.79 -3.59 -1.75
N SER A 46 14.60 -3.10 -2.07
CA SER A 46 13.34 -3.60 -1.53
C SER A 46 12.39 -3.99 -2.66
N VAL A 47 11.44 -4.86 -2.35
CA VAL A 47 10.38 -5.31 -3.26
C VAL A 47 9.27 -4.28 -3.44
N PHE A 48 9.24 -3.23 -2.61
CA PHE A 48 8.25 -2.15 -2.69
C PHE A 48 8.64 -1.09 -3.73
N ARG A 49 7.64 -0.45 -4.35
CA ARG A 49 7.86 0.72 -5.24
C ARG A 49 7.80 2.05 -4.48
N PHE A 50 8.17 2.03 -3.21
CA PHE A 50 8.30 3.18 -2.32
C PHE A 50 9.48 2.96 -1.39
N PHE A 51 10.04 4.03 -0.84
CA PHE A 51 11.15 3.93 0.10
C PHE A 51 10.64 3.86 1.54
N ILE A 52 11.27 3.02 2.34
CA ILE A 52 11.07 2.94 3.79
C ILE A 52 12.28 3.55 4.46
N HIS A 53 12.07 4.68 5.13
CA HIS A 53 13.08 5.31 5.97
C HIS A 53 12.71 5.10 7.43
N ALA A 54 13.55 4.36 8.15
CA ALA A 54 13.41 4.13 9.57
C ALA A 54 14.80 3.90 10.18
N ASN A 55 14.89 4.00 11.50
CA ASN A 55 16.14 3.87 12.24
C ASN A 55 16.57 2.40 12.42
N PHE A 56 16.77 1.68 11.30
CA PHE A 56 17.13 0.27 11.29
C PHE A 56 18.53 0.03 11.89
N ILE A 57 18.67 -1.04 12.67
CA ILE A 57 19.97 -1.57 13.07
C ILE A 57 20.56 -2.31 11.88
N LEU A 58 21.70 -1.85 11.36
CA LEU A 58 22.36 -2.41 10.18
C LEU A 58 23.37 -3.50 10.53
N THR A 59 23.71 -4.35 9.56
CA THR A 59 24.85 -5.27 9.64
C THR A 59 26.17 -4.49 9.69
N SER A 60 27.27 -5.14 10.07
CA SER A 60 28.60 -4.50 10.10
C SER A 60 29.03 -3.97 8.73
N THR A 61 28.64 -4.65 7.65
CA THR A 61 28.88 -4.23 6.27
C THR A 61 28.03 -3.05 5.83
N ARG A 62 27.00 -2.67 6.62
CA ARG A 62 25.99 -1.64 6.31
C ARG A 62 25.22 -1.85 5.01
N LYS A 63 25.25 -3.08 4.46
CA LYS A 63 24.56 -3.47 3.22
C LYS A 63 23.24 -4.21 3.47
N ASP A 64 22.88 -4.42 4.73
CA ASP A 64 21.65 -5.10 5.10
C ASP A 64 21.21 -4.69 6.52
N ILE A 65 19.98 -5.05 6.89
CA ILE A 65 19.41 -4.88 8.22
C ILE A 65 19.66 -6.12 9.07
N ARG A 66 19.97 -5.95 10.37
CA ARG A 66 20.12 -7.08 11.29
C ARG A 66 18.76 -7.66 11.68
N ARG A 67 18.68 -8.98 11.81
CA ARG A 67 17.52 -9.65 12.42
C ARG A 67 17.48 -9.38 13.92
N THR A 68 16.81 -8.30 14.31
CA THR A 68 16.63 -7.87 15.70
C THR A 68 15.16 -7.67 16.00
N ARG A 69 14.78 -7.78 17.28
CA ARG A 69 13.39 -7.50 17.71
C ARG A 69 12.96 -6.08 17.34
N TRP A 70 13.90 -5.13 17.45
CA TRP A 70 13.75 -3.75 17.04
C TRP A 70 13.38 -3.58 15.56
N ASN A 71 14.21 -4.10 14.64
CA ASN A 71 13.92 -3.99 13.21
C ASN A 71 12.61 -4.67 12.86
N ARG A 72 12.28 -5.78 13.52
CA ARG A 72 10.99 -6.44 13.35
C ARG A 72 9.83 -5.52 13.71
N THR A 73 9.88 -4.81 14.84
CA THR A 73 8.85 -3.85 15.24
C THR A 73 8.70 -2.70 14.24
N LEU A 74 9.80 -2.17 13.70
CA LEU A 74 9.74 -1.15 12.64
C LEU A 74 9.05 -1.68 11.38
N LEU A 75 9.38 -2.90 10.96
CA LEU A 75 8.81 -3.53 9.77
C LEU A 75 7.31 -3.87 9.95
N GLU A 76 6.92 -4.27 11.17
CA GLU A 76 5.52 -4.52 11.54
C GLU A 76 4.66 -3.25 11.53
N ALA A 77 5.26 -2.07 11.67
CA ALA A 77 4.58 -0.77 11.59
C ALA A 77 4.35 -0.28 10.14
N VAL A 78 5.11 -0.79 9.16
CA VAL A 78 5.04 -0.34 7.76
C VAL A 78 3.64 -0.51 7.14
N PRO A 79 2.90 -1.62 7.32
CA PRO A 79 1.54 -1.75 6.77
C PRO A 79 0.58 -0.66 7.26
N GLU A 80 0.67 -0.29 8.54
CA GLU A 80 -0.16 0.75 9.14
C GLU A 80 0.17 2.12 8.56
N ALA A 81 1.46 2.46 8.50
CA ALA A 81 1.94 3.70 7.88
C ALA A 81 1.55 3.79 6.40
N PHE A 82 1.66 2.68 5.66
CA PHE A 82 1.31 2.62 4.25
C PHE A 82 -0.18 2.90 4.02
N LEU A 83 -1.07 2.28 4.78
CA LEU A 83 -2.51 2.54 4.64
C LEU A 83 -2.91 3.93 5.14
N GLY A 84 -2.17 4.48 6.11
CA GLY A 84 -2.28 5.89 6.48
C GLY A 84 -1.92 6.80 5.31
N ALA A 85 -0.86 6.49 4.56
CA ALA A 85 -0.49 7.23 3.35
C ALA A 85 -1.54 7.09 2.23
N VAL A 86 -2.09 5.89 2.03
CA VAL A 86 -3.18 5.65 1.06
C VAL A 86 -4.40 6.52 1.34
N ALA A 87 -4.80 6.65 2.61
CA ALA A 87 -5.87 7.58 3.00
C ALA A 87 -5.52 9.03 2.68
N GLN A 88 -4.26 9.44 2.93
CA GLN A 88 -3.79 10.78 2.59
C GLN A 88 -3.72 11.04 1.07
N PHE A 89 -3.49 10.03 0.24
CA PHE A 89 -3.52 10.21 -1.22
C PHE A 89 -4.90 10.68 -1.68
N HIS A 90 -5.95 10.06 -1.16
CA HIS A 90 -7.32 10.51 -1.39
C HIS A 90 -7.57 11.90 -0.81
N ASP A 91 -7.28 12.09 0.49
CA ASP A 91 -7.65 13.33 1.20
C ASP A 91 -6.91 14.57 0.67
N ARG A 92 -5.75 14.37 0.03
CA ARG A 92 -4.96 15.43 -0.63
C ARG A 92 -5.18 15.54 -2.13
N GLY A 93 -6.11 14.77 -2.71
CA GLY A 93 -6.41 14.81 -4.15
C GLY A 93 -5.29 14.27 -5.05
N LEU A 94 -4.41 13.41 -4.54
CA LEU A 94 -3.32 12.78 -5.29
C LEU A 94 -3.84 11.60 -6.12
N ALA A 95 -4.68 11.88 -7.12
CA ALA A 95 -5.40 10.88 -7.92
C ALA A 95 -4.47 9.79 -8.51
N THR A 96 -3.29 10.17 -9.01
CA THR A 96 -2.30 9.21 -9.55
C THR A 96 -1.91 8.17 -8.50
N LEU A 97 -1.62 8.58 -7.26
CA LEU A 97 -1.26 7.65 -6.19
C LEU A 97 -2.50 6.92 -5.66
N TRP A 98 -3.64 7.59 -5.56
CA TRP A 98 -4.88 7.01 -5.04
C TRP A 98 -5.40 5.84 -5.90
N TYR A 99 -5.33 5.94 -7.22
CA TYR A 99 -5.79 4.86 -8.10
C TYR A 99 -4.71 3.82 -8.41
N ASN A 100 -3.43 4.13 -8.17
CA ASN A 100 -2.31 3.22 -8.45
C ASN A 100 -1.61 2.67 -7.19
N TRP A 101 -2.09 2.98 -5.97
CA TRP A 101 -1.48 2.46 -4.75
C TRP A 101 -1.34 0.92 -4.73
N PRO A 102 -2.25 0.11 -5.33
CA PRO A 102 -2.05 -1.34 -5.35
C PRO A 102 -0.75 -1.76 -6.03
N PHE A 103 -0.26 -1.01 -7.02
CA PHE A 103 1.01 -1.28 -7.70
C PHE A 103 2.25 -0.93 -6.86
N LEU A 104 2.09 -0.13 -5.81
CA LEU A 104 3.18 0.23 -4.89
C LEU A 104 3.63 -0.97 -4.05
N VAL A 105 2.77 -1.99 -3.96
CA VAL A 105 3.00 -3.23 -3.24
C VAL A 105 3.18 -4.37 -4.26
N PRO A 106 4.19 -5.24 -4.10
CA PRO A 106 4.37 -6.39 -4.98
C PRO A 106 3.30 -7.45 -4.69
N TRP A 107 2.31 -7.63 -5.56
CA TRP A 107 1.33 -8.72 -5.49
C TRP A 107 1.64 -9.79 -6.56
N PRO A 108 1.69 -11.11 -6.26
CA PRO A 108 1.76 -11.75 -4.94
C PRO A 108 3.03 -11.34 -4.20
N ILE A 109 2.95 -11.25 -2.88
CA ILE A 109 4.06 -10.74 -2.08
C ILE A 109 5.21 -11.74 -2.13
N VAL A 110 6.29 -11.32 -2.79
CA VAL A 110 7.54 -12.05 -2.89
C VAL A 110 8.11 -12.21 -1.49
N TYR A 111 8.60 -13.41 -1.17
CA TYR A 111 9.25 -13.67 0.11
C TYR A 111 10.53 -12.85 0.24
N ASP A 112 10.46 -11.84 1.09
CA ASP A 112 11.62 -11.26 1.75
C ASP A 112 11.49 -11.66 3.22
N GLU A 113 12.48 -12.40 3.74
CA GLU A 113 12.46 -12.90 5.12
C GLU A 113 12.30 -11.77 6.15
N ALA A 114 12.75 -10.55 5.82
CA ALA A 114 12.53 -9.39 6.67
C ALA A 114 11.05 -8.98 6.76
N PHE A 115 10.26 -9.26 5.72
CA PHE A 115 8.88 -8.81 5.55
C PHE A 115 7.85 -9.96 5.62
N GLU A 116 8.18 -11.13 6.20
CA GLU A 116 7.28 -12.29 6.25
C GLU A 116 5.87 -11.98 6.81
N ALA A 117 5.78 -11.10 7.82
CA ALA A 117 4.51 -10.70 8.43
C ALA A 117 3.76 -9.60 7.65
N PHE A 118 4.46 -8.86 6.79
CA PHE A 118 3.90 -7.74 6.04
C PHE A 118 2.71 -8.13 5.16
N PRO A 119 2.77 -9.21 4.34
CA PRO A 119 1.65 -9.63 3.50
C PRO A 119 0.34 -9.86 4.21
N LEU A 120 0.39 -10.68 5.26
CA LEU A 120 -0.79 -11.10 6.00
C LEU A 120 -1.38 -9.91 6.75
N ARG A 121 -0.52 -9.08 7.34
CA ARG A 121 -0.96 -7.87 8.05
C ARG A 121 -1.58 -6.85 7.12
N LEU A 122 -0.94 -6.55 5.99
CA LEU A 122 -1.46 -5.60 5.02
C LEU A 122 -2.81 -6.08 4.46
N ARG A 123 -2.94 -7.35 4.07
CA ARG A 123 -4.20 -7.92 3.58
C ARG A 123 -5.31 -7.81 4.63
N TYR A 124 -5.02 -8.15 5.88
CA TYR A 124 -5.98 -8.01 6.98
C TYR A 124 -6.45 -6.57 7.13
N LEU A 125 -5.52 -5.60 7.18
CA LEU A 125 -5.87 -4.19 7.31
C LEU A 125 -6.64 -3.64 6.11
N CYS A 126 -6.23 -4.00 4.89
CA CYS A 126 -6.95 -3.64 3.67
C CYS A 126 -8.40 -4.13 3.71
N SER A 127 -8.64 -5.31 4.27
CA SER A 127 -9.98 -5.89 4.33
C SER A 127 -10.96 -5.11 5.23
N GLN A 128 -10.44 -4.35 6.20
CA GLN A 128 -11.25 -3.66 7.21
C GLN A 128 -11.40 -2.15 6.94
N ARG A 129 -10.53 -1.55 6.12
CA ARG A 129 -10.46 -0.09 5.97
C ARG A 129 -11.11 0.39 4.68
N PRO A 130 -11.71 1.60 4.67
CA PRO A 130 -12.26 2.21 3.47
C PRO A 130 -11.14 2.79 2.58
N ILE A 131 -10.43 1.91 1.87
CA ILE A 131 -9.22 2.22 1.09
C ILE A 131 -9.43 2.14 -0.44
N LEU A 132 -10.67 1.92 -0.86
CA LEU A 132 -11.08 1.89 -2.26
C LEU A 132 -12.28 2.81 -2.44
N GLU A 133 -12.50 3.23 -3.67
CA GLU A 133 -13.58 4.12 -4.08
C GLU A 133 -14.61 3.35 -4.90
N ASP A 134 -15.90 3.59 -4.65
CA ASP A 134 -16.96 3.16 -5.57
C ASP A 134 -17.06 4.11 -6.78
N SER A 135 -17.93 3.80 -7.74
CA SER A 135 -18.12 4.67 -8.91
C SER A 135 -18.77 6.02 -8.61
N SER A 136 -19.31 6.22 -7.40
CA SER A 136 -19.83 7.51 -6.94
C SER A 136 -18.77 8.41 -6.30
N GLY A 137 -17.56 7.90 -6.05
CA GLY A 137 -16.50 8.63 -5.36
C GLY A 137 -16.46 8.39 -3.85
N ALA A 138 -17.30 7.52 -3.30
CA ALA A 138 -17.35 7.24 -1.87
C ALA A 138 -16.39 6.11 -1.48
N ARG A 139 -15.75 6.23 -0.31
CA ARG A 139 -14.74 5.26 0.17
C ARG A 139 -15.38 4.07 0.88
N PHE A 140 -15.00 2.86 0.47
CA PHE A 140 -15.50 1.61 1.05
C PHE A 140 -14.40 0.57 1.25
N PRO A 141 -14.58 -0.35 2.23
CA PRO A 141 -13.76 -1.54 2.33
C PRO A 141 -13.90 -2.42 1.09
N PRO A 142 -12.83 -3.12 0.66
CA PRO A 142 -12.86 -4.01 -0.50
C PRO A 142 -13.99 -5.04 -0.47
N GLN A 143 -14.39 -5.51 0.72
CA GLN A 143 -15.43 -6.51 0.89
C GLN A 143 -16.83 -6.05 0.43
N LEU A 144 -17.07 -4.73 0.44
CA LEU A 144 -18.35 -4.13 0.05
C LEU A 144 -18.42 -3.75 -1.43
N LEU A 145 -17.30 -3.82 -2.16
CA LEU A 145 -17.20 -3.46 -3.57
C LEU A 145 -17.17 -4.70 -4.46
N ARG A 146 -17.57 -4.54 -5.72
CA ARG A 146 -17.51 -5.57 -6.74
C ARG A 146 -16.88 -5.05 -8.01
N THR A 147 -16.11 -5.92 -8.65
CA THR A 147 -15.58 -5.67 -9.98
C THR A 147 -16.50 -6.29 -11.01
N VAL A 148 -16.79 -5.56 -12.09
CA VAL A 148 -17.49 -6.13 -13.24
C VAL A 148 -16.50 -6.99 -14.04
N PRO A 149 -16.78 -8.27 -14.32
CA PRO A 149 -15.90 -9.09 -15.16
C PRO A 149 -15.73 -8.47 -16.55
N GLU A 150 -14.58 -8.72 -17.20
CA GLU A 150 -14.29 -8.17 -18.54
C GLU A 150 -15.34 -8.56 -19.58
N THR A 151 -15.90 -9.77 -19.47
CA THR A 151 -16.97 -10.26 -20.36
C THR A 151 -18.28 -9.46 -20.26
N PHE A 152 -18.45 -8.67 -19.19
CA PHE A 152 -19.61 -7.79 -18.98
C PHE A 152 -19.23 -6.31 -19.08
N ARG A 153 -18.15 -6.01 -19.80
CA ARG A 153 -17.74 -4.66 -20.14
C ARG A 153 -17.77 -4.48 -21.66
N ASP A 154 -17.97 -3.24 -22.10
CA ASP A 154 -17.79 -2.84 -23.50
C ASP A 154 -16.30 -2.63 -23.84
N GLU A 155 -16.04 -2.21 -25.08
CA GLU A 155 -14.69 -1.93 -25.59
C GLU A 155 -13.95 -0.84 -24.79
N ASP A 156 -14.68 0.08 -24.18
CA ASP A 156 -14.16 1.16 -23.33
C ASP A 156 -13.97 0.74 -21.87
N LYS A 157 -14.10 -0.55 -21.55
CA LYS A 157 -14.05 -1.13 -20.20
C LYS A 157 -15.16 -0.62 -19.27
N THR A 158 -16.25 -0.09 -19.83
CA THR A 158 -17.42 0.35 -19.09
C THR A 158 -18.36 -0.84 -18.88
N PRO A 159 -18.98 -0.99 -17.70
CA PRO A 159 -19.99 -2.03 -17.47
C PRO A 159 -21.14 -1.95 -18.48
N LEU A 160 -21.54 -3.08 -19.06
CA LEU A 160 -22.70 -3.17 -19.97
C LEU A 160 -24.03 -2.82 -19.28
N LEU A 161 -24.11 -3.04 -17.97
CA LEU A 161 -25.23 -2.63 -17.13
C LEU A 161 -24.87 -1.36 -16.36
N PRO A 162 -25.65 -0.27 -16.51
CA PRO A 162 -25.48 0.91 -15.69
C PRO A 162 -25.58 0.59 -14.20
N GLU A 163 -24.83 1.33 -13.36
CA GLU A 163 -24.76 1.08 -11.92
C GLU A 163 -26.13 1.19 -11.23
N GLU A 164 -27.03 2.03 -11.73
CA GLU A 164 -28.40 2.18 -11.22
C GLU A 164 -29.22 0.88 -11.28
N TYR A 165 -28.85 -0.07 -12.14
CA TYR A 165 -29.47 -1.41 -12.21
C TYR A 165 -28.68 -2.48 -11.46
N SER A 166 -27.55 -2.13 -10.86
CA SER A 166 -26.73 -3.06 -10.08
C SER A 166 -27.23 -3.13 -8.63
N SER A 167 -27.53 -4.34 -8.17
CA SER A 167 -27.81 -4.59 -6.74
C SER A 167 -26.56 -4.52 -5.86
N ARG A 168 -25.37 -4.37 -6.46
CA ARG A 168 -24.07 -4.35 -5.77
C ARG A 168 -23.33 -3.05 -6.08
N ARG A 169 -22.60 -2.52 -5.09
CA ARG A 169 -21.69 -1.38 -5.26
C ARG A 169 -20.50 -1.76 -6.13
N LEU A 170 -20.31 -1.02 -7.21
CA LEU A 170 -19.22 -1.25 -8.15
C LEU A 170 -17.99 -0.46 -7.74
N ILE A 171 -16.81 -1.03 -7.96
CA ILE A 171 -15.57 -0.29 -7.77
C ILE A 171 -15.38 0.76 -8.86
N SER A 172 -14.75 1.88 -8.52
CA SER A 172 -14.40 2.92 -9.47
C SER A 172 -13.58 2.37 -10.64
N ARG A 173 -13.94 2.76 -11.87
CA ARG A 173 -13.29 2.33 -13.12
C ARG A 173 -11.80 2.70 -13.19
N TYR A 174 -11.38 3.70 -12.42
CA TYR A 174 -9.99 4.14 -12.33
C TYR A 174 -9.06 3.10 -11.68
N TYR A 175 -9.60 2.09 -10.98
CA TYR A 175 -8.84 0.98 -10.42
C TYR A 175 -8.64 -0.21 -11.37
N SER A 176 -9.19 -0.17 -12.59
CA SER A 176 -9.29 -1.35 -13.48
C SER A 176 -7.98 -2.12 -13.66
N ALA A 177 -6.87 -1.45 -13.97
CA ALA A 177 -5.56 -2.08 -14.12
C ALA A 177 -4.87 -2.39 -12.77
N ALA A 178 -5.11 -1.57 -11.76
CA ALA A 178 -4.44 -1.65 -10.45
C ALA A 178 -4.87 -2.86 -9.61
N LEU A 179 -6.07 -3.41 -9.85
CA LEU A 179 -6.60 -4.53 -9.07
C LEU A 179 -6.37 -5.89 -9.70
N GLU A 180 -5.96 -5.97 -10.97
CA GLU A 180 -5.58 -7.25 -11.59
C GLU A 180 -4.48 -8.00 -10.82
N PRO A 181 -3.41 -7.33 -10.31
CA PRO A 181 -2.42 -7.98 -9.46
C PRO A 181 -3.01 -8.50 -8.15
N MET A 182 -4.02 -7.83 -7.58
CA MET A 182 -4.66 -8.27 -6.33
C MET A 182 -5.55 -9.50 -6.55
N HIS A 183 -6.28 -9.56 -7.66
CA HIS A 183 -7.21 -10.66 -7.97
C HIS A 183 -6.53 -12.00 -8.26
N LYS A 184 -5.37 -11.98 -8.92
CA LYS A 184 -4.55 -13.19 -9.16
C LYS A 184 -4.06 -13.83 -7.85
N VAL A 185 -4.06 -13.08 -6.76
CA VAL A 185 -3.55 -13.49 -5.44
C VAL A 185 -4.66 -13.94 -4.49
N THR A 186 -5.84 -13.35 -4.57
CA THR A 186 -6.95 -13.71 -3.68
C THR A 186 -7.64 -15.02 -4.04
N GLY A 187 -7.33 -15.64 -5.19
CA GLY A 187 -7.95 -16.91 -5.59
C GLY A 187 -9.46 -16.85 -5.38
N SER A 188 -10.12 -15.85 -5.98
CA SER A 188 -11.57 -15.81 -5.92
C SER A 188 -12.05 -16.98 -6.76
N ALA A 189 -12.34 -18.07 -6.05
CA ALA A 189 -12.96 -19.25 -6.57
C ALA A 189 -14.17 -18.83 -7.39
N LYS A 190 -14.27 -19.45 -8.57
CA LYS A 190 -15.53 -19.75 -9.23
C LYS A 190 -16.60 -20.03 -8.17
N HIS A 191 -17.50 -19.09 -7.96
CA HIS A 191 -18.83 -19.35 -7.41
C HIS A 191 -19.78 -18.36 -8.07
N ASP A 192 -19.98 -18.60 -9.36
CA ASP A 192 -21.26 -18.31 -10.00
C ASP A 192 -22.09 -19.59 -9.88
N ARG A 193 -23.12 -19.52 -9.04
CA ARG A 193 -24.42 -20.13 -9.28
C ARG A 193 -25.44 -19.02 -9.20
#